data_AF-A0A9E3CKL6-F1
#
_entry.id   AF-A0A9E3CKL6-F1
#
_cell.length_a   1.000
_cell.length_b   1.000
_cell.length_c   1.000
_cell.angle_alpha   90.00
_cell.angle_beta   90.00
_cell.angle_gamma   90.00
#
_symmetry.space_group_name_H-M   'P 1'
#
loop_
_entity.id
_entity.type
_entity.pdbx_description
1 polymer ?
#
loop_
_entity_poly.entity_id
_entity_poly.type
_entity_poly.pdbx_seq_one_letter_code
_entity_poly.pdbx_strand_id
1 'polypeptide(L)'
;ALGAVAFHALTGHPPWGTGSREEVTRRAASGHRPALVDVAPDLPEPVVDAVEAMLATDPLDRPDARTAGNSLLRASAVAPVGLSRVPTPLAPPPPTEVVRPQRRPAVFDEPDEENLPEWTPWRRRVVVAGAAGLAITGAIGVGVSLAGSGHAPPRQAAAPPTATTAVPISAPATDWKRVVGRLDDLRAAAFAEDDVASLAAVYAPGAPGYDTDVATLKSLAARGLHAQGFSAHVQSVRVLAATATSERLRVVDRLSGYQLVDGAGAVVGHGPARPAKAFTMQLTKVDGTWRVATISLD
;
A
#
# COMPACT_ATOMS: atom_id res chain seq x y z
N ALA A 1 -3.00 -16.23 5.15
CA ALA A 1 -2.11 -16.50 6.31
C ALA A 1 -2.59 -15.77 7.57
N LEU A 2 -2.77 -14.45 7.54
CA LEU A 2 -3.18 -13.65 8.71
C LEU A 2 -4.43 -14.20 9.43
N GLY A 3 -5.49 -14.55 8.69
CA GLY A 3 -6.70 -15.15 9.28
C GLY A 3 -6.44 -16.45 10.06
N ALA A 4 -5.52 -17.30 9.58
CA ALA A 4 -5.18 -18.53 10.29
C ALA A 4 -4.37 -18.28 11.57
N VAL A 5 -3.50 -17.26 11.56
CA VAL A 5 -2.77 -16.81 12.75
C VAL A 5 -3.74 -16.23 13.78
N ALA A 6 -4.67 -15.38 13.35
CA ALA A 6 -5.69 -14.79 14.23
C ALA A 6 -6.59 -15.87 14.84
N PHE A 7 -7.08 -16.81 14.03
CA PHE A 7 -7.88 -17.95 14.52
C PHE A 7 -7.11 -18.77 15.58
N HIS A 8 -5.83 -19.07 15.32
CA HIS A 8 -5.00 -19.81 16.27
C HIS A 8 -4.75 -19.03 17.57
N ALA A 9 -4.52 -17.72 17.49
CA ALA A 9 -4.34 -16.89 18.66
C ALA A 9 -5.60 -16.83 19.55
N LEU A 10 -6.80 -16.86 18.94
CA LEU A 10 -8.07 -16.78 19.66
C LEU A 10 -8.54 -18.12 20.23
N THR A 11 -8.23 -19.24 19.56
CA THR A 11 -8.76 -20.57 19.91
C THR A 11 -7.71 -21.53 20.48
N GLY A 12 -6.42 -21.18 20.39
CA GLY A 12 -5.30 -22.08 20.72
C GLY A 12 -5.03 -23.17 19.68
N HIS A 13 -5.79 -23.25 18.58
CA HIS A 13 -5.69 -24.32 17.59
C HIS A 13 -5.78 -23.77 16.15
N PRO A 14 -5.05 -24.33 15.17
CA PRO A 14 -5.15 -23.87 13.77
C PRO A 14 -6.52 -24.24 13.17
N PRO A 15 -7.06 -23.44 12.24
CA PRO A 15 -8.43 -23.62 11.72
C PRO A 15 -8.65 -24.95 10.99
N TRP A 16 -7.61 -25.54 10.40
CA TRP A 16 -7.69 -26.82 9.69
C TRP A 16 -7.14 -28.01 10.50
N GLY A 17 -6.93 -27.81 11.81
CA GLY A 17 -6.40 -28.80 12.73
C GLY A 17 -4.92 -29.12 12.50
N THR A 18 -4.45 -30.19 13.14
CA THR A 18 -3.10 -30.73 12.99
C THR A 18 -3.09 -31.92 12.02
N GLY A 19 -1.92 -32.33 11.57
CA GLY A 19 -1.73 -33.46 10.64
C GLY A 19 -0.55 -33.25 9.70
N SER A 20 -0.39 -34.15 8.74
CA SER A 20 0.60 -33.98 7.67
C SER A 20 0.26 -32.75 6.80
N ARG A 21 1.28 -32.21 6.12
CA ARG A 21 1.09 -31.06 5.21
C ARG A 21 0.04 -31.32 4.14
N GLU A 22 0.00 -32.55 3.61
CA GLU A 22 -0.95 -32.94 2.57
C GLU A 22 -2.39 -32.97 3.09
N GLU A 23 -2.62 -33.53 4.29
CA GLU A 23 -3.93 -33.54 4.93
C GLU A 23 -4.44 -32.13 5.24
N VAL A 24 -3.58 -31.26 5.79
CA VAL A 24 -3.92 -29.86 6.08
C VAL A 24 -4.25 -29.11 4.79
N THR A 25 -3.46 -29.31 3.73
CA THR A 25 -3.71 -28.70 2.41
C THR A 25 -5.04 -29.16 1.83
N ARG A 26 -5.37 -30.45 1.96
CA ARG A 26 -6.63 -31.04 1.50
C ARG A 26 -7.85 -30.46 2.22
N ARG A 27 -7.78 -30.31 3.55
CA ARG A 27 -8.84 -29.68 4.37
C ARG A 27 -8.98 -28.19 4.05
N ALA A 28 -7.87 -27.49 3.84
CA ALA A 28 -7.89 -26.08 3.45
C ALA A 28 -8.53 -25.87 2.07
N ALA A 29 -8.23 -26.75 1.10
CA ALA A 29 -8.80 -26.69 -0.24
C ALA A 29 -10.30 -27.01 -0.26
N SER A 30 -10.80 -27.89 0.61
CA SER A 30 -12.23 -28.21 0.70
C SER A 30 -13.05 -27.18 1.50
N GLY A 31 -12.40 -26.20 2.12
CA GLY A 31 -13.06 -25.21 2.98
C GLY A 31 -13.60 -25.79 4.29
N HIS A 32 -13.37 -27.07 4.59
CA HIS A 32 -13.84 -27.70 5.82
C HIS A 32 -13.00 -27.24 7.01
N ARG A 33 -13.60 -26.39 7.84
CA ARG A 33 -13.11 -25.99 9.16
C ARG A 33 -14.30 -25.72 10.09
N PRO A 34 -14.12 -25.86 11.41
CA PRO A 34 -15.09 -25.35 12.37
C PRO A 34 -15.30 -23.85 12.18
N ALA A 35 -16.53 -23.37 12.38
CA ALA A 35 -16.77 -21.94 12.45
C ALA A 35 -16.16 -21.40 13.75
N LEU A 36 -15.62 -20.18 13.70
CA LEU A 36 -14.97 -19.58 14.87
C LEU A 36 -15.93 -19.41 16.04
N VAL A 37 -17.21 -19.10 15.77
CA VAL A 37 -18.26 -18.99 16.79
C VAL A 37 -18.53 -20.30 17.52
N ASP A 38 -18.35 -21.46 16.87
CA ASP A 38 -18.57 -22.76 17.50
C ASP A 38 -17.44 -23.12 18.48
N VAL A 39 -16.21 -22.67 18.18
CA VAL A 39 -15.01 -22.97 18.98
C VAL A 39 -14.76 -21.93 20.06
N ALA A 40 -15.19 -20.69 19.85
CA ALA A 40 -15.00 -19.57 20.77
C ALA A 40 -16.26 -18.68 20.83
N PRO A 41 -17.34 -19.16 21.48
CA PRO A 41 -18.65 -18.50 21.47
C PRO A 41 -18.69 -17.16 22.22
N ASP A 42 -17.73 -16.91 23.12
CA ASP A 42 -17.65 -15.67 23.90
C ASP A 42 -17.00 -14.51 23.12
N LEU A 43 -16.57 -14.73 21.87
CA LEU A 43 -15.94 -13.68 21.07
C LEU A 43 -16.96 -12.65 20.58
N PRO A 44 -16.59 -11.35 20.56
CA PRO A 44 -17.42 -10.33 19.94
C PRO A 44 -17.69 -10.64 18.46
N GLU A 45 -18.95 -10.54 18.04
CA GLU A 45 -19.39 -10.76 16.65
C GLU A 45 -18.52 -10.03 15.60
N PRO A 46 -18.09 -8.76 15.81
CA PRO A 46 -17.22 -8.08 14.84
C PRO A 46 -15.83 -8.72 14.68
N VAL A 47 -15.31 -9.39 15.72
CA VAL A 47 -14.04 -10.14 15.64
C VAL A 47 -14.26 -11.42 14.86
N VAL A 48 -15.37 -12.11 15.12
CA VAL A 48 -15.75 -13.34 14.42
C VAL A 48 -15.85 -13.07 12.92
N ASP A 49 -16.64 -12.07 12.52
CA ASP A 49 -16.83 -11.70 11.11
C ASP A 49 -15.52 -11.35 10.40
N ALA A 50 -14.66 -10.58 11.06
CA ALA A 50 -13.37 -10.17 10.50
C ALA A 50 -12.45 -11.37 10.26
N VAL A 51 -12.39 -12.33 11.19
CA VAL A 51 -11.55 -13.53 11.04
C VAL A 51 -12.13 -14.51 10.03
N GLU A 52 -13.45 -14.69 10.03
CA GLU A 52 -14.16 -15.53 9.06
C GLU A 52 -13.97 -15.03 7.62
N ALA A 53 -14.09 -13.71 7.39
CA ALA A 53 -13.84 -13.10 6.07
C ALA A 53 -12.40 -13.31 5.59
N MET A 54 -11.39 -13.21 6.48
CA MET A 54 -10.00 -13.51 6.13
C MET A 54 -9.74 -14.98 5.77
N LEU A 55 -10.62 -15.88 6.19
CA LEU A 55 -10.55 -17.33 5.98
C LEU A 55 -11.53 -17.82 4.90
N ALA A 56 -12.10 -16.93 4.08
CA ALA A 56 -12.97 -17.31 2.96
C ALA A 56 -12.26 -18.30 2.00
N THR A 57 -12.98 -19.28 1.47
CA THR A 57 -12.40 -20.30 0.58
C THR A 57 -11.96 -19.67 -0.75
N ASP A 58 -12.80 -18.84 -1.35
CA ASP A 58 -12.47 -18.05 -2.54
C ASP A 58 -11.52 -16.90 -2.17
N PRO A 59 -10.33 -16.79 -2.79
CA PRO A 59 -9.42 -15.67 -2.57
C PRO A 59 -10.02 -14.29 -2.89
N LEU A 60 -10.99 -14.18 -3.80
CA LEU A 60 -11.60 -12.92 -4.19
C LEU A 60 -12.57 -12.37 -3.13
N ASP A 61 -13.12 -13.24 -2.29
CA ASP A 61 -13.99 -12.86 -1.16
C ASP A 61 -13.18 -12.41 0.07
N ARG A 62 -11.87 -12.66 0.07
CA ARG A 62 -11.00 -12.26 1.19
C ARG A 62 -10.74 -10.76 1.15
N PRO A 63 -10.86 -10.06 2.29
CA PRO A 63 -10.42 -8.68 2.37
C PRO A 63 -8.92 -8.58 2.12
N ASP A 64 -8.48 -7.46 1.55
CA ASP A 64 -7.06 -7.11 1.55
C ASP A 64 -6.55 -6.93 3.00
N ALA A 65 -5.23 -7.02 3.18
CA ALA A 65 -4.62 -6.98 4.52
C ALA A 65 -4.95 -5.69 5.30
N ARG A 66 -5.15 -4.58 4.60
CA ARG A 66 -5.52 -3.30 5.22
C ARG A 66 -6.94 -3.34 5.75
N THR A 67 -7.88 -3.79 4.94
CA THR A 67 -9.29 -3.94 5.30
C THR A 67 -9.42 -4.90 6.47
N ALA A 68 -8.73 -6.04 6.41
CA ALA A 68 -8.66 -6.99 7.52
C ALA A 68 -8.13 -6.36 8.83
N GLY A 69 -7.01 -5.62 8.76
CA GLY A 69 -6.43 -4.94 9.91
C GLY A 69 -7.37 -3.88 10.51
N ASN A 70 -8.03 -3.08 9.67
CA ASN A 70 -9.00 -2.08 10.09
C ASN A 70 -10.24 -2.70 10.74
N SER A 71 -10.74 -3.82 10.21
CA SER A 71 -11.86 -4.55 10.80
C SER A 71 -11.49 -5.09 12.17
N LEU A 72 -10.32 -5.70 12.33
CA LEU A 72 -9.83 -6.17 13.64
C LEU A 72 -9.62 -5.03 14.64
N LEU A 73 -9.06 -3.90 14.20
CA LEU A 73 -8.87 -2.72 15.05
C LEU A 73 -10.20 -2.12 15.52
N ARG A 74 -11.21 -2.05 14.66
CA ARG A 74 -12.54 -1.56 15.02
C ARG A 74 -13.30 -2.54 15.92
N ALA A 75 -13.14 -3.84 15.67
CA ALA A 75 -13.71 -4.90 16.49
C ALA A 75 -13.07 -4.92 17.89
N SER A 76 -11.79 -4.54 17.97
CA SER A 76 -11.08 -4.26 19.21
C SER A 76 -11.47 -2.88 19.73
N ALA A 77 -12.74 -2.67 20.08
CA ALA A 77 -13.15 -1.50 20.83
C ALA A 77 -12.46 -1.57 22.21
N VAL A 78 -11.24 -1.06 22.29
CA VAL A 78 -10.44 -1.06 23.50
C VAL A 78 -11.20 -0.20 24.51
N ALA A 79 -11.78 -0.85 25.53
CA ALA A 79 -12.27 -0.13 26.68
C ALA A 79 -11.12 0.74 27.21
N PRO A 80 -11.31 2.05 27.42
CA PRO A 80 -10.24 2.93 27.87
C PRO A 80 -9.57 2.30 29.10
N VAL A 81 -8.28 2.02 29.01
CA VAL A 81 -7.52 1.58 30.18
C VAL A 81 -7.50 2.77 31.12
N GLY A 82 -8.27 2.68 32.21
CA GLY A 82 -8.26 3.69 33.26
C GLY A 82 -6.87 3.74 33.89
N LEU A 83 -6.05 4.71 33.49
CA LEU A 83 -4.76 5.00 34.11
C LEU A 83 -4.96 5.72 35.45
N SER A 84 -5.79 5.16 36.34
CA SER A 84 -6.09 5.75 37.66
C SER A 84 -5.03 5.44 38.71
N ARG A 85 -3.91 4.83 38.33
CA ARG A 85 -2.73 4.67 39.18
C ARG A 85 -1.53 5.23 38.43
N VAL A 86 -1.11 6.43 38.82
CA VAL A 86 0.28 6.84 38.63
C VAL A 86 1.11 5.81 39.41
N PRO A 87 1.93 4.97 38.75
CA PRO A 87 2.81 4.09 39.48
C PRO A 87 3.72 4.96 40.34
N THR A 88 3.82 4.67 41.64
CA THR A 88 4.90 5.19 42.48
C THR A 88 6.21 5.02 41.70
N PRO A 89 7.07 6.05 41.60
CA PRO A 89 8.32 5.94 40.84
C PRO A 89 9.07 4.69 41.29
N LEU A 90 9.16 3.69 40.40
CA LEU A 90 10.00 2.54 40.64
C LEU A 90 11.44 3.06 40.73
N ALA A 91 12.16 2.64 41.76
CA ALA A 91 13.57 2.93 41.91
C ALA A 91 14.31 2.59 40.61
N PRO A 92 15.29 3.41 40.19
CA PRO A 92 15.99 3.19 38.94
C PRO A 92 16.53 1.76 38.89
N PRO A 93 16.32 1.03 37.77
CA PRO A 93 16.87 -0.31 37.64
C PRO A 93 18.40 -0.24 37.74
N PRO A 94 19.06 -1.28 38.29
CA PRO A 94 20.51 -1.36 38.24
C PRO A 94 20.99 -1.27 36.79
N PRO A 95 22.18 -0.70 36.54
CA PRO A 95 22.71 -0.53 35.19
C PRO A 95 22.73 -1.89 34.48
N THR A 96 21.99 -1.99 33.39
CA THR A 96 21.94 -3.18 32.55
C THR A 96 23.31 -3.36 31.89
N GLU A 97 23.99 -4.45 32.25
CA GLU A 97 25.20 -4.89 31.58
C GLU A 97 24.87 -5.18 30.10
N VAL A 98 25.47 -4.41 29.21
CA VAL A 98 25.29 -4.56 27.77
C VAL A 98 25.99 -5.84 27.34
N VAL A 99 25.24 -6.94 27.26
CA VAL A 99 25.71 -8.18 26.64
C VAL A 99 25.89 -7.93 25.14
N ARG A 100 27.14 -7.72 24.72
CA ARG A 100 27.49 -7.65 23.30
C ARG A 100 27.26 -9.02 22.66
N PRO A 101 26.47 -9.13 21.58
CA PRO A 101 26.32 -10.40 20.88
C PRO A 101 27.67 -10.81 20.26
N GLN A 102 28.20 -11.97 20.65
CA GLN A 102 29.32 -12.58 19.96
C GLN A 102 28.86 -13.00 18.56
N ARG A 103 29.48 -12.42 17.52
CA ARG A 103 29.33 -12.85 16.13
C ARG A 103 29.82 -14.29 15.99
N ARG A 104 28.89 -15.22 15.77
CA ARG A 104 29.23 -16.52 15.17
C ARG A 104 29.44 -16.32 13.66
N PRO A 105 30.55 -16.80 13.07
CA PRO A 105 30.70 -16.84 11.63
C PRO A 105 29.67 -17.80 11.04
N ALA A 106 28.93 -17.36 10.02
CA ALA A 106 28.03 -18.21 9.25
C ALA A 106 28.88 -19.12 8.36
N VAL A 107 28.87 -20.41 8.64
CA VAL A 107 29.29 -21.46 7.70
C VAL A 107 28.11 -21.68 6.78
N PHE A 108 28.21 -21.22 5.54
CA PHE A 108 27.30 -21.60 4.47
C PHE A 108 27.86 -22.89 3.87
N ASP A 109 27.13 -23.99 4.04
CA ASP A 109 27.35 -25.19 3.21
C ASP A 109 26.84 -24.87 1.80
N GLU A 110 27.73 -24.94 0.81
CA GLU A 110 27.35 -24.85 -0.60
C GLU A 110 26.49 -26.08 -0.96
N PRO A 111 25.34 -25.90 -1.63
CA PRO A 111 24.55 -27.03 -2.09
C PRO A 111 25.25 -27.74 -3.25
N ASP A 112 25.42 -29.07 -3.11
CA ASP A 112 25.92 -29.97 -4.16
C ASP A 112 25.17 -29.78 -5.48
N GLU A 113 25.91 -29.36 -6.53
CA GLU A 113 25.40 -29.09 -7.88
C GLU A 113 25.01 -30.37 -8.67
N GLU A 114 25.23 -31.57 -8.15
CA GLU A 114 25.17 -32.82 -8.94
C GLU A 114 23.79 -33.49 -9.05
N ASN A 115 22.70 -32.91 -8.54
CA ASN A 115 21.37 -33.55 -8.60
C ASN A 115 20.24 -32.61 -9.02
N LEU A 116 20.35 -31.97 -10.19
CA LEU A 116 19.22 -31.31 -10.84
C LEU A 116 18.57 -32.26 -11.86
N PRO A 117 17.29 -32.63 -11.68
CA PRO A 117 16.60 -33.55 -12.59
C PRO A 117 16.39 -32.91 -13.97
N GLU A 118 16.67 -33.68 -15.02
CA GLU A 118 16.47 -33.29 -16.43
C GLU A 118 14.97 -33.10 -16.73
N TRP A 119 14.54 -31.86 -16.99
CA TRP A 119 13.17 -31.52 -17.35
C TRP A 119 12.97 -31.57 -18.86
N THR A 120 12.16 -32.54 -19.32
CA THR A 120 11.68 -32.63 -20.70
C THR A 120 10.38 -31.83 -20.93
N PRO A 121 10.10 -31.39 -22.18
CA PRO A 121 9.20 -30.28 -22.47
C PRO A 121 7.79 -30.76 -22.84
N TRP A 122 6.79 -30.47 -21.99
CA TRP A 122 5.38 -30.68 -22.33
C TRP A 122 4.50 -29.46 -21.93
N ARG A 123 4.27 -28.64 -22.96
CA ARG A 123 3.09 -27.80 -23.21
C ARG A 123 2.35 -27.17 -22.02
N ARG A 124 2.64 -25.87 -21.85
CA ARG A 124 1.69 -24.76 -22.08
C ARG A 124 0.24 -24.98 -21.59
N ARG A 125 0.01 -24.72 -20.31
CA ARG A 125 -1.12 -23.91 -19.81
C ARG A 125 -0.67 -23.18 -18.55
N VAL A 126 0.07 -22.08 -18.74
CA VAL A 126 0.33 -21.14 -17.64
C VAL A 126 -0.92 -20.29 -17.49
N VAL A 127 -1.71 -20.57 -16.46
CA VAL A 127 -2.59 -19.56 -15.88
C VAL A 127 -1.65 -18.54 -15.25
N VAL A 128 -1.48 -17.40 -15.92
CA VAL A 128 -0.62 -16.30 -15.44
C VAL A 128 -1.33 -15.63 -14.26
N ALA A 129 -1.28 -16.28 -13.10
CA ALA A 129 -1.59 -15.71 -11.80
C ALA A 129 -0.26 -15.30 -11.16
N GLY A 130 0.29 -14.17 -11.60
CA GLY A 130 1.57 -13.69 -11.07
C GLY A 130 2.08 -12.47 -11.77
N ALA A 131 2.06 -11.34 -11.04
CA ALA A 131 2.72 -10.08 -11.35
C ALA A 131 2.09 -9.22 -12.46
N ALA A 132 1.04 -8.49 -12.07
CA ALA A 132 0.83 -7.12 -12.50
C ALA A 132 -0.02 -6.36 -11.45
N GLY A 133 0.56 -6.15 -10.27
CA GLY A 133 0.10 -5.14 -9.32
C GLY A 133 0.52 -3.76 -9.81
N LEU A 134 0.03 -3.34 -10.98
CA LEU A 134 0.24 -2.02 -11.58
C LEU A 134 -0.66 -0.99 -10.86
N ALA A 135 -0.66 -1.07 -9.53
CA ALA A 135 -1.37 -0.16 -8.66
C ALA A 135 -0.38 0.89 -8.19
N ILE A 136 -0.88 2.12 -8.16
CA ILE A 136 -0.37 3.16 -7.27
C ILE A 136 -0.44 2.60 -5.85
N THR A 137 0.61 1.93 -5.44
CA THR A 137 0.86 1.48 -4.08
C THR A 137 2.08 2.25 -3.62
N GLY A 138 1.84 3.50 -3.24
CA GLY A 138 2.83 4.36 -2.60
C GLY A 138 3.11 3.87 -1.19
N ALA A 139 4.40 3.68 -0.89
CA ALA A 139 4.93 3.27 0.39
C ALA A 139 4.54 4.22 1.55
N ILE A 140 4.35 3.65 2.74
CA ILE A 140 4.15 4.38 3.99
C ILE A 140 5.53 4.83 4.49
N GLY A 141 5.85 6.11 4.29
CA GLY A 141 6.92 6.78 5.02
C GLY A 141 6.36 7.42 6.28
N VAL A 142 6.70 6.85 7.44
CA VAL A 142 6.44 7.48 8.74
C VAL A 142 7.46 8.60 8.95
N GLY A 143 7.05 9.84 8.69
CA GLY A 143 7.80 11.03 9.08
C GLY A 143 7.25 11.58 10.40
N VAL A 144 7.90 11.24 11.51
CA VAL A 144 7.68 11.89 12.82
C VAL A 144 8.80 12.89 13.07
N SER A 145 8.43 14.01 13.71
CA SER A 145 9.25 15.00 14.45
C SER A 145 9.60 16.30 13.73
N LEU A 146 9.62 17.48 14.38
CA LEU A 146 9.37 17.87 15.78
C LEU A 146 9.15 19.39 15.86
N ALA A 147 8.67 19.82 17.02
CA ALA A 147 8.21 21.13 17.44
C ALA A 147 9.16 22.34 17.24
N GLY A 148 8.53 23.52 17.26
CA GLY A 148 9.18 24.81 17.45
C GLY A 148 8.19 25.89 17.90
N SER A 149 7.45 25.65 18.99
CA SER A 149 6.57 26.65 19.60
C SER A 149 7.40 27.65 20.42
N GLY A 150 7.94 28.66 19.76
CA GLY A 150 8.54 29.82 20.41
C GLY A 150 7.46 30.74 20.99
N HIS A 151 7.43 30.88 22.31
CA HIS A 151 6.71 31.95 23.02
C HIS A 151 7.30 33.31 22.60
N ALA A 152 6.51 34.13 21.91
CA ALA A 152 6.84 35.52 21.65
C ALA A 152 6.12 36.44 22.67
N PRO A 153 6.78 37.51 23.18
CA PRO A 153 6.19 38.43 24.15
C PRO A 153 5.08 39.30 23.52
N PRO A 154 4.17 39.88 24.33
CA PRO A 154 3.07 40.71 23.83
C PRO A 154 3.62 41.99 23.18
N ARG A 155 3.40 42.12 21.87
CA ARG A 155 3.76 43.30 21.08
C ARG A 155 2.67 44.37 21.22
N GLN A 156 3.11 45.51 21.72
CA GLN A 156 2.34 46.74 21.95
C GLN A 156 1.60 47.20 20.69
N ALA A 157 0.31 47.51 20.84
CA ALA A 157 -0.57 47.95 19.77
C ALA A 157 -0.17 49.33 19.25
N ALA A 158 0.33 49.38 18.01
CA ALA A 158 0.44 50.60 17.21
C ALA A 158 -0.75 50.67 16.24
N ALA A 159 -1.33 51.86 16.13
CA ALA A 159 -2.54 52.15 15.35
C ALA A 159 -2.40 51.75 13.86
N PRO A 160 -3.49 51.28 13.22
CA PRO A 160 -3.44 50.80 11.85
C PRO A 160 -3.33 51.98 10.85
N PRO A 161 -2.35 51.97 9.92
CA PRO A 161 -2.46 52.77 8.71
C PRO A 161 -3.58 52.20 7.83
N THR A 162 -4.38 53.09 7.25
CA THR A 162 -5.45 52.79 6.30
C THR A 162 -4.87 52.03 5.11
N ALA A 163 -4.92 50.69 5.15
CA ALA A 163 -4.49 49.86 4.06
C ALA A 163 -5.49 49.99 2.91
N THR A 164 -5.06 50.61 1.81
CA THR A 164 -5.71 50.50 0.52
C THR A 164 -5.87 49.01 0.19
N THR A 165 -7.11 48.51 0.27
CA THR A 165 -7.48 47.16 -0.13
C THR A 165 -7.24 47.01 -1.63
N ALA A 166 -6.02 46.61 -2.01
CA ALA A 166 -5.76 46.08 -3.33
C ALA A 166 -6.57 44.79 -3.48
N VAL A 167 -7.61 44.84 -4.31
CA VAL A 167 -8.37 43.66 -4.72
C VAL A 167 -7.39 42.60 -5.25
N PRO A 168 -7.30 41.41 -4.62
CA PRO A 168 -6.42 40.37 -5.12
C PRO A 168 -6.90 39.98 -6.52
N ILE A 169 -6.04 40.21 -7.51
CA ILE A 169 -6.25 39.73 -8.86
C ILE A 169 -6.18 38.20 -8.76
N SER A 170 -7.35 37.53 -8.71
CA SER A 170 -7.44 36.08 -8.67
C SER A 170 -6.70 35.51 -9.88
N ALA A 171 -5.57 34.85 -9.64
CA ALA A 171 -4.94 34.03 -10.65
C ALA A 171 -5.96 32.98 -11.14
N PRO A 172 -5.93 32.61 -12.43
CA PRO A 172 -6.85 31.60 -12.95
C PRO A 172 -6.69 30.30 -12.15
N ALA A 173 -7.81 29.73 -11.71
CA ALA A 173 -7.82 28.47 -10.99
C ALA A 173 -7.22 27.37 -11.87
N THR A 174 -6.30 26.58 -11.32
CA THR A 174 -5.68 25.47 -12.04
C THR A 174 -6.73 24.39 -12.32
N ASP A 175 -6.82 23.93 -13.58
CA ASP A 175 -7.65 22.78 -13.97
C ASP A 175 -6.99 21.48 -13.50
N TRP A 176 -7.23 21.13 -12.23
CA TRP A 176 -6.60 19.97 -11.60
C TRP A 176 -6.97 18.65 -12.24
N LYS A 177 -8.18 18.52 -12.79
CA LYS A 177 -8.60 17.30 -13.49
C LYS A 177 -7.74 17.06 -14.73
N ARG A 178 -7.44 18.11 -15.48
CA ARG A 178 -6.52 18.04 -16.63
C ARG A 178 -5.08 17.75 -16.21
N VAL A 179 -4.59 18.35 -15.13
CA VAL A 179 -3.24 18.10 -14.63
C VAL A 179 -3.06 16.63 -14.24
N VAL A 180 -4.00 16.07 -13.46
CA VAL A 180 -3.95 14.66 -13.04
C VAL A 180 -4.08 13.74 -14.25
N GLY A 181 -5.04 13.98 -15.15
CA GLY A 181 -5.21 13.17 -16.36
C GLY A 181 -3.95 13.11 -17.22
N ARG A 182 -3.27 14.26 -17.43
CA ARG A 182 -1.99 14.28 -18.16
C ARG A 182 -0.90 13.45 -17.48
N LEU A 183 -0.82 13.46 -16.15
CA LEU A 183 0.16 12.66 -15.42
C LEU A 183 -0.12 11.17 -15.57
N ASP A 184 -1.39 10.78 -15.54
CA ASP A 184 -1.81 9.39 -15.79
C ASP A 184 -1.52 8.96 -17.23
N ASP A 185 -1.73 9.84 -18.21
CA ASP A 185 -1.41 9.55 -19.62
C ASP A 185 0.10 9.36 -19.84
N LEU A 186 0.93 10.22 -19.25
CA LEU A 186 2.39 10.09 -19.29
C LEU A 186 2.86 8.78 -18.65
N ARG A 187 2.25 8.41 -17.53
CA ARG A 187 2.51 7.12 -16.87
C ARG A 187 2.10 5.95 -17.77
N ALA A 188 0.93 6.03 -18.40
CA ALA A 188 0.47 5.00 -19.33
C ALA A 188 1.39 4.81 -20.53
N ALA A 189 1.87 5.90 -21.12
CA ALA A 189 2.86 5.86 -22.21
C ALA A 189 4.17 5.19 -21.77
N ALA A 190 4.71 5.53 -20.59
CA ALA A 190 5.92 4.92 -20.06
C ALA A 190 5.82 3.39 -19.95
N PHE A 191 4.66 2.87 -19.53
CA PHE A 191 4.41 1.42 -19.44
C PHE A 191 4.17 0.74 -20.80
N ALA A 192 3.60 1.47 -21.76
CA ALA A 192 3.40 0.95 -23.11
C ALA A 192 4.71 0.89 -23.90
N GLU A 193 5.64 1.81 -23.63
CA GLU A 193 6.90 1.97 -24.37
C GLU A 193 8.13 1.39 -23.63
N ASP A 194 7.94 0.84 -22.43
CA ASP A 194 9.02 0.40 -21.52
C ASP A 194 10.04 1.54 -21.20
N ASP A 195 9.55 2.78 -21.13
CA ASP A 195 10.38 3.97 -20.93
C ASP A 195 10.42 4.40 -19.46
N VAL A 196 11.39 3.84 -18.74
CA VAL A 196 11.69 4.20 -17.34
C VAL A 196 12.06 5.68 -17.18
N ALA A 197 12.70 6.30 -18.18
CA ALA A 197 13.14 7.69 -18.07
C ALA A 197 11.96 8.66 -18.09
N SER A 198 10.92 8.35 -18.88
CA SER A 198 9.68 9.15 -18.95
C SER A 198 8.93 9.23 -17.61
N LEU A 199 9.12 8.27 -16.69
CA LEU A 199 8.53 8.35 -15.34
C LEU A 199 9.03 9.55 -14.52
N ALA A 200 10.19 10.13 -14.86
CA ALA A 200 10.68 11.35 -14.21
C ALA A 200 9.82 12.58 -14.50
N ALA A 201 9.01 12.57 -15.58
CA ALA A 201 8.03 13.61 -15.87
C ALA A 201 6.74 13.44 -15.04
N VAL A 202 6.46 12.24 -14.54
CA VAL A 202 5.28 11.91 -13.72
C VAL A 202 5.56 12.17 -12.25
N TYR A 203 6.72 11.74 -11.75
CA TYR A 203 7.05 11.74 -10.33
C TYR A 203 8.04 12.84 -9.94
N ALA A 204 7.85 13.41 -8.75
CA ALA A 204 8.83 14.29 -8.15
C ALA A 204 10.07 13.48 -7.70
N PRO A 205 11.26 14.10 -7.62
CA PRO A 205 12.45 13.43 -7.10
C PRO A 205 12.21 12.82 -5.71
N GLY A 206 12.56 11.55 -5.52
CA GLY A 206 12.38 10.83 -4.26
C GLY A 206 10.95 10.36 -3.96
N ALA A 207 10.01 10.51 -4.90
CA ALA A 207 8.64 10.00 -4.72
C ALA A 207 8.63 8.46 -4.68
N PRO A 208 8.04 7.82 -3.64
CA PRO A 208 8.00 6.36 -3.54
C PRO A 208 7.27 5.67 -4.71
N GLY A 209 6.34 6.38 -5.36
CA GLY A 209 5.64 5.87 -6.54
C GLY A 209 6.56 5.64 -7.74
N TYR A 210 7.65 6.42 -7.85
CA TYR A 210 8.66 6.24 -8.90
C TYR A 210 9.31 4.86 -8.77
N ASP A 211 9.84 4.53 -7.59
CA ASP A 211 10.55 3.26 -7.36
C ASP A 211 9.65 2.04 -7.62
N THR A 212 8.38 2.11 -7.21
CA THR A 212 7.38 1.06 -7.47
C THR A 212 7.15 0.84 -8.96
N ASP A 213 6.98 1.92 -9.72
CA ASP A 213 6.74 1.82 -11.17
C ASP A 213 7.98 1.36 -11.92
N VAL A 214 9.18 1.84 -11.56
CA VAL A 214 10.45 1.36 -12.11
C VAL A 214 10.65 -0.13 -11.87
N ALA A 215 10.36 -0.61 -10.65
CA ALA A 215 10.45 -2.03 -10.34
C ALA A 215 9.46 -2.86 -11.18
N THR A 216 8.26 -2.32 -11.43
CA THR A 216 7.24 -2.98 -12.24
C THR A 216 7.63 -3.04 -13.73
N LEU A 217 8.11 -1.93 -14.30
CA LEU A 217 8.66 -1.88 -15.66
C LEU A 217 9.79 -2.88 -15.83
N LYS A 218 10.79 -2.86 -14.95
CA LYS A 218 11.91 -3.82 -14.99
C LYS A 218 11.45 -5.27 -14.91
N SER A 219 10.44 -5.57 -14.09
CA SER A 219 9.86 -6.92 -13.98
C SER A 219 9.13 -7.35 -15.26
N LEU A 220 8.46 -6.43 -15.95
CA LEU A 220 7.82 -6.69 -17.25
C LEU A 220 8.89 -6.88 -18.34
N ALA A 221 9.86 -5.97 -18.42
CA ALA A 221 10.97 -6.02 -19.37
C ALA A 221 11.79 -7.31 -19.26
N ALA A 222 12.09 -7.77 -18.03
CA ALA A 222 12.80 -9.03 -17.79
C ALA A 222 12.04 -10.27 -18.32
N ARG A 223 10.73 -10.15 -18.56
CA ARG A 223 9.88 -11.19 -19.15
C ARG A 223 9.58 -10.93 -20.63
N GLY A 224 10.17 -9.89 -21.23
CA GLY A 224 9.90 -9.46 -22.60
C GLY A 224 8.47 -8.94 -22.79
N LEU A 225 7.86 -8.40 -21.72
CA LEU A 225 6.47 -7.93 -21.71
C LEU A 225 6.41 -6.42 -21.53
N HIS A 226 5.32 -5.81 -22.00
CA HIS A 226 4.90 -4.45 -21.66
C HIS A 226 3.38 -4.38 -21.50
N ALA A 227 2.89 -3.33 -20.83
CA ALA A 227 1.47 -3.18 -20.52
C ALA A 227 0.83 -2.15 -21.45
N GLN A 228 -0.25 -2.52 -22.13
CA GLN A 228 -0.97 -1.65 -23.07
C GLN A 228 -2.44 -1.48 -22.71
N GLY A 229 -2.98 -0.28 -22.96
CA GLY A 229 -4.41 -0.01 -22.89
C GLY A 229 -4.98 0.25 -21.50
N PHE A 230 -4.16 0.39 -20.45
CA PHE A 230 -4.68 0.97 -19.21
C PHE A 230 -4.84 2.49 -19.36
N SER A 231 -5.98 3.00 -18.91
CA SER A 231 -6.28 4.41 -18.83
C SER A 231 -6.97 4.68 -17.51
N ALA A 232 -6.45 5.67 -16.77
CA ALA A 232 -7.12 6.19 -15.59
C ALA A 232 -8.12 7.27 -16.02
N HIS A 233 -9.37 7.09 -15.65
CA HIS A 233 -10.40 8.09 -15.88
C HIS A 233 -10.67 8.85 -14.60
N VAL A 234 -10.12 10.05 -14.49
CA VAL A 234 -10.35 10.96 -13.37
C VAL A 234 -11.83 11.40 -13.38
N GLN A 235 -12.58 10.96 -12.38
CA GLN A 235 -13.98 11.32 -12.22
C GLN A 235 -14.11 12.68 -11.54
N SER A 236 -13.45 12.85 -10.39
CA SER A 236 -13.46 14.10 -9.63
C SER A 236 -12.11 14.41 -9.00
N VAL A 237 -11.83 15.71 -8.83
CA VAL A 237 -10.67 16.22 -8.10
C VAL A 237 -11.13 17.33 -7.18
N ARG A 238 -10.75 17.26 -5.91
CA ARG A 238 -11.00 18.31 -4.91
C ARG A 238 -9.67 18.73 -4.28
N VAL A 239 -9.40 20.03 -4.29
CA VAL A 239 -8.25 20.59 -3.56
C VAL A 239 -8.54 20.52 -2.06
N LEU A 240 -7.63 19.89 -1.30
CA LEU A 240 -7.69 19.80 0.16
C LEU A 240 -6.79 20.86 0.82
N ALA A 241 -5.62 21.12 0.23
CA ALA A 241 -4.69 22.14 0.68
C ALA A 241 -3.81 22.61 -0.49
N ALA A 242 -3.51 23.90 -0.53
CA ALA A 242 -2.77 24.55 -1.60
C ALA A 242 -1.65 25.43 -1.04
N THR A 243 -0.50 25.40 -1.71
CA THR A 243 0.63 26.31 -1.52
C THR A 243 1.20 26.69 -2.88
N ALA A 244 2.14 27.62 -2.95
CA ALA A 244 2.73 28.05 -4.22
C ALA A 244 3.39 26.91 -5.03
N THR A 245 3.89 25.86 -4.36
CA THR A 245 4.67 24.77 -4.97
C THR A 245 4.19 23.37 -4.61
N SER A 246 3.18 23.22 -3.76
CA SER A 246 2.63 21.93 -3.34
C SER A 246 1.12 21.98 -3.20
N GLU A 247 0.46 20.94 -3.67
CA GLU A 247 -1.00 20.83 -3.75
C GLU A 247 -1.41 19.45 -3.27
N ARG A 248 -2.38 19.39 -2.35
CA ARG A 248 -2.95 18.13 -1.86
C ARG A 248 -4.36 18.00 -2.39
N LEU A 249 -4.61 16.93 -3.13
CA LEU A 249 -5.82 16.70 -3.88
C LEU A 249 -6.49 15.41 -3.37
N ARG A 250 -7.81 15.41 -3.22
CA ARG A 250 -8.61 14.20 -3.18
C ARG A 250 -9.04 13.87 -4.60
N VAL A 251 -8.65 12.72 -5.10
CA VAL A 251 -8.93 12.25 -6.45
C VAL A 251 -9.85 11.04 -6.36
N VAL A 252 -10.84 11.00 -7.25
CA VAL A 252 -11.61 9.78 -7.52
C VAL A 252 -11.40 9.44 -8.99
N ASP A 253 -10.89 8.24 -9.26
CA ASP A 253 -10.65 7.74 -10.60
C ASP A 253 -11.13 6.29 -10.72
N ARG A 254 -11.19 5.78 -11.95
CA ARG A 254 -11.33 4.35 -12.27
C ARG A 254 -10.22 3.95 -13.23
N LEU A 255 -9.81 2.69 -13.19
CA LEU A 255 -8.79 2.15 -14.10
C LEU A 255 -9.44 1.17 -15.06
N SER A 256 -9.20 1.31 -16.36
CA SER A 256 -9.57 0.26 -17.32
C SER A 256 -8.77 -1.03 -17.09
N GLY A 257 -9.28 -2.14 -17.61
CA GLY A 257 -8.44 -3.32 -17.79
C GLY A 257 -7.34 -3.04 -18.81
N TYR A 258 -6.31 -3.87 -18.82
CA TYR A 258 -5.17 -3.71 -19.74
C TYR A 258 -4.67 -5.05 -20.25
N GLN A 259 -3.84 -4.98 -21.27
CA GLN A 259 -3.23 -6.14 -21.90
C GLN A 259 -1.76 -6.19 -21.52
N LEU A 260 -1.26 -7.40 -21.31
CA LEU A 260 0.17 -7.68 -21.29
C LEU A 260 0.53 -8.22 -22.66
N VAL A 261 1.44 -7.55 -23.34
CA VAL A 261 1.87 -7.86 -24.69
C VAL A 261 3.35 -8.19 -24.70
N ASP A 262 3.78 -9.12 -25.54
CA ASP A 262 5.18 -9.45 -25.72
C ASP A 262 5.87 -8.50 -26.73
N GLY A 263 7.18 -8.67 -26.93
CA GLY A 263 7.95 -7.87 -27.89
C GLY A 263 7.53 -8.03 -29.36
N ALA A 264 6.70 -9.02 -29.70
CA ALA A 264 6.09 -9.18 -31.02
C ALA A 264 4.71 -8.52 -31.13
N GLY A 265 4.21 -7.92 -30.03
CA GLY A 265 2.89 -7.32 -29.93
C GLY A 265 1.76 -8.33 -29.67
N ALA A 266 2.07 -9.59 -29.39
CA ALA A 266 1.04 -10.59 -29.08
C ALA A 266 0.56 -10.44 -27.63
N VAL A 267 -0.76 -10.44 -27.44
CA VAL A 267 -1.37 -10.41 -26.10
C VAL A 267 -1.13 -11.75 -25.40
N VAL A 268 -0.34 -11.74 -24.34
CA VAL A 268 -0.02 -12.93 -23.52
C VAL A 268 -0.79 -12.97 -22.20
N GLY A 269 -1.46 -11.88 -21.84
CA GLY A 269 -2.22 -11.78 -20.59
C GLY A 269 -3.06 -10.53 -20.50
N HIS A 270 -3.87 -10.46 -19.45
CA HIS A 270 -4.71 -9.30 -19.15
C HIS A 270 -4.55 -8.91 -17.69
N GLY A 271 -4.52 -7.60 -17.46
CA GLY A 271 -4.59 -7.00 -16.13
C GLY A 271 -6.01 -6.57 -15.77
N PRO A 272 -6.36 -6.60 -14.48
CA PRO A 272 -7.72 -6.29 -14.03
C PRO A 272 -8.06 -4.81 -14.20
N ALA A 273 -9.33 -4.52 -14.49
CA ALA A 273 -9.90 -3.20 -14.30
C ALA A 273 -10.05 -2.90 -12.79
N ARG A 274 -10.07 -1.62 -12.42
CA ARG A 274 -10.36 -1.19 -11.06
C ARG A 274 -11.62 -0.30 -11.06
N PRO A 275 -12.61 -0.58 -10.20
CA PRO A 275 -13.76 0.30 -10.04
C PRO A 275 -13.32 1.68 -9.51
N ALA A 276 -14.27 2.61 -9.46
CA ALA A 276 -14.00 3.94 -8.92
C ALA A 276 -13.41 3.85 -7.50
N LYS A 277 -12.30 4.56 -7.26
CA LYS A 277 -11.61 4.56 -5.97
C LYS A 277 -11.15 5.97 -5.61
N ALA A 278 -11.36 6.35 -4.35
CA ALA A 278 -10.90 7.60 -3.80
C ALA A 278 -9.50 7.45 -3.18
N PHE A 279 -8.67 8.47 -3.34
CA PHE A 279 -7.37 8.57 -2.65
C PHE A 279 -6.92 10.03 -2.58
N THR A 280 -5.94 10.28 -1.73
CA THR A 280 -5.27 11.56 -1.59
C THR A 280 -3.93 11.55 -2.34
N MET A 281 -3.72 12.54 -3.21
CA MET A 281 -2.51 12.74 -3.99
C MET A 281 -1.86 14.06 -3.58
N GLN A 282 -0.54 14.05 -3.35
CA GLN A 282 0.24 15.28 -3.21
C GLN A 282 1.03 15.52 -4.48
N LEU A 283 0.83 16.68 -5.09
CA LEU A 283 1.60 17.18 -6.22
C LEU A 283 2.61 18.21 -5.73
N THR A 284 3.78 18.26 -6.36
CA THR A 284 4.80 19.28 -6.15
C THR A 284 5.23 19.85 -7.50
N LYS A 285 5.49 21.15 -7.54
CA LYS A 285 5.92 21.86 -8.73
C LYS A 285 7.45 21.76 -8.84
N VAL A 286 7.92 21.05 -9.86
CA VAL A 286 9.33 20.85 -10.19
C VAL A 286 9.56 21.44 -11.58
N ASP A 287 10.49 22.40 -11.69
CA ASP A 287 10.79 23.11 -12.95
C ASP A 287 9.54 23.67 -13.64
N GLY A 288 8.64 24.25 -12.84
CA GLY A 288 7.39 24.83 -13.34
C GLY A 288 6.28 23.82 -13.64
N THR A 289 6.54 22.52 -13.54
CA THR A 289 5.59 21.44 -13.87
C THR A 289 5.17 20.67 -12.62
N TRP A 290 3.88 20.36 -12.50
CA TRP A 290 3.36 19.52 -11.42
C TRP A 290 3.74 18.06 -11.62
N ARG A 291 4.28 17.43 -10.56
CA ARG A 291 4.62 16.01 -10.51
C ARG A 291 4.12 15.38 -9.21
N VAL A 292 3.88 14.07 -9.23
CA VAL A 292 3.40 13.30 -8.08
C VAL A 292 4.51 13.13 -7.05
N ALA A 293 4.30 13.63 -5.83
CA ALA A 293 5.20 13.46 -4.69
C ALA A 293 4.82 12.24 -3.84
N THR A 294 3.53 12.09 -3.54
CA THR A 294 3.02 10.92 -2.79
C THR A 294 1.56 10.66 -3.11
N ILE A 295 1.14 9.41 -2.90
CA ILE A 295 -0.26 8.99 -2.99
C ILE A 295 -0.58 8.10 -1.79
N SER A 296 -1.67 8.41 -1.11
CA SER A 296 -2.17 7.68 0.04
C SER A 296 -3.65 7.35 -0.17
N LEU A 297 -4.06 6.11 0.08
CA LEU A 297 -5.48 5.76 0.06
C LEU A 297 -6.17 6.33 1.30
N ASP A 298 -7.41 6.76 1.10
CA ASP A 298 -8.30 7.21 2.18
C ASP A 298 -8.76 6.05 3.08
#